data_AF-K5V5I3-F1
#
_entry.id   AF-K5V5I3-F1
#
_cell.length_a   1.000
_cell.length_b   1.000
_cell.length_c   1.000
_cell.angle_alpha   90.00
_cell.angle_beta   90.00
_cell.angle_gamma   90.00
#
_symmetry.space_group_name_H-M   'P 1'
#
loop_
_entity.id
_entity.type
_entity.pdbx_description
1 polymer ?
#
loop_
_entity_poly.entity_id
_entity_poly.type
_entity_poly.pdbx_seq_one_letter_code
_entity_poly.pdbx_strand_id
1 'polypeptide(L)'
;MSDIRALLKAKREGARVSHPLASYTSSGHLRCIACETIVKHASSWEGHVGSKAHRVNAARLREEEQKRAVHTQREREEVVAHAKRKAKEQEEEGERKEDRALAENKKRRLYEEHTQHPLPTRESSGFPADFFSDASKAPPPPSYDREDSEGEVIAAPSAASAGSNAVDLEWEAFQQDVLN
;
A
#
# COMPACT_ATOMS: atom_id res chain seq x y z
N MET A 1 -4.32 21.84 50.19
CA MET A 1 -3.34 22.70 49.48
C MET A 1 -2.97 21.96 48.20
N SER A 2 -3.22 22.55 47.03
CA SER A 2 -2.95 21.91 45.74
C SER A 2 -1.46 21.95 45.43
N ASP A 3 -0.85 20.78 45.23
CA ASP A 3 0.58 20.67 44.96
C ASP A 3 0.97 21.36 43.66
N ILE A 4 2.01 22.20 43.68
CA ILE A 4 2.60 22.87 42.51
C ILE A 4 2.93 21.87 41.40
N ARG A 5 3.34 20.65 41.79
CA ARG A 5 3.61 19.55 40.86
C ARG A 5 2.34 19.07 40.14
N ALA A 6 1.20 19.02 40.83
CA ALA A 6 -0.08 18.66 40.23
C ALA A 6 -0.54 19.76 39.24
N LEU A 7 -0.33 21.03 39.56
CA LEU A 7 -0.64 22.15 38.66
C LEU A 7 0.24 22.16 37.40
N LEU A 8 1.54 21.91 37.53
CA LEU A 8 2.45 21.81 36.38
C LEU A 8 2.16 20.59 35.51
N LYS A 9 1.76 19.47 36.14
CA LYS A 9 1.31 18.28 35.42
C LYS A 9 0.01 18.52 34.66
N ALA A 10 -0.98 19.15 35.29
CA ALA A 10 -2.24 19.53 34.65
C ALA A 10 -2.02 20.50 33.48
N LYS A 11 -1.11 21.49 33.63
CA LYS A 11 -0.74 22.41 32.55
C LYS A 11 -0.06 21.70 31.37
N ARG A 12 0.76 20.68 31.65
CA ARG A 12 1.39 19.85 30.60
C ARG A 12 0.37 18.94 29.92
N GLU A 13 -0.62 18.45 30.66
CA GLU A 13 -1.71 17.63 30.14
C GLU A 13 -2.67 18.44 29.26
N GLY A 14 -2.96 19.70 29.60
CA GLY A 14 -3.75 20.61 28.77
C GLY A 14 -3.06 21.05 27.47
N ALA A 15 -1.74 20.87 27.36
CA ALA A 15 -0.96 21.12 26.14
C ALA A 15 -0.75 19.86 25.28
N ARG A 16 -1.38 18.73 25.65
CA ARG A 16 -1.34 17.52 24.81
C ARG A 16 -2.27 17.70 23.62
N VAL A 17 -1.80 17.26 22.46
CA VAL A 17 -2.54 17.31 21.21
C VAL A 17 -3.52 16.13 21.19
N SER A 18 -4.82 16.41 21.23
CA SER A 18 -5.87 15.41 21.00
C SER A 18 -6.26 15.42 19.51
N HIS A 19 -5.54 14.66 18.69
CA HIS A 19 -5.82 14.53 17.25
C HIS A 19 -5.83 13.05 16.84
N PRO A 20 -6.72 12.58 15.95
CA PRO A 20 -6.83 11.15 15.59
C PRO A 20 -5.55 10.58 14.96
N LEU A 21 -4.78 11.42 14.27
CA LEU A 21 -3.49 11.03 13.66
C LEU A 21 -2.28 11.28 14.59
N ALA A 22 -2.50 11.75 15.82
CA ALA A 22 -1.46 11.95 16.80
C ALA A 22 -1.34 10.70 17.69
N SER A 23 -0.12 10.17 17.81
CA SER A 23 0.22 9.11 18.76
C SER A 23 1.40 9.57 19.61
N TYR A 24 1.49 9.10 20.85
CA TYR A 24 2.64 9.36 21.71
C TYR A 24 3.48 8.10 21.86
N THR A 25 4.80 8.23 21.71
CA THR A 25 5.74 7.13 21.96
C THR A 25 5.84 6.82 23.47
N SER A 26 6.43 5.69 23.84
CA SER A 26 6.72 5.33 25.24
C SER A 26 7.58 6.38 25.96
N SER A 27 8.42 7.10 25.20
CA SER A 27 9.22 8.23 25.66
C SER A 27 8.45 9.55 25.74
N GLY A 28 7.15 9.56 25.43
CA GLY A 28 6.27 10.74 25.52
C GLY A 28 6.44 11.75 24.38
N HIS A 29 7.07 11.37 23.26
CA HIS A 29 7.21 12.24 22.11
C HIS A 29 5.98 12.13 21.20
N LEU A 30 5.53 13.24 20.63
CA LEU A 30 4.42 13.28 19.69
C LEU A 30 4.87 12.71 18.34
N ARG A 31 4.19 11.70 17.82
CA ARG A 31 4.44 11.08 16.52
C ARG A 31 3.19 11.19 15.64
N CYS A 32 3.38 11.56 14.38
CA CYS A 32 2.31 11.50 13.39
C CYS A 32 2.17 10.06 12.87
N ILE A 33 0.96 9.51 12.89
CA ILE A 33 0.68 8.17 12.35
C ILE A 33 0.82 8.16 10.81
N ALA A 34 0.36 9.21 10.14
CA ALA A 34 0.39 9.30 8.68
C ALA A 34 1.80 9.50 8.10
N CYS A 35 2.64 10.29 8.78
CA CYS A 35 4.00 10.58 8.32
C CYS A 35 5.07 9.72 8.97
N GLU A 36 4.74 9.02 10.05
CA GLU A 36 5.68 8.24 10.85
C GLU A 36 6.81 9.04 11.51
N THR A 37 6.71 10.37 11.48
CA THR A 37 7.72 11.30 11.99
C THR A 37 7.40 11.79 13.40
N ILE A 38 8.45 12.12 14.14
CA ILE A 38 8.37 12.69 15.49
C ILE A 38 8.26 14.22 15.39
N VAL A 39 7.20 14.77 15.99
CA VAL A 39 6.96 16.20 16.13
C VAL A 39 7.47 16.65 17.50
N LYS A 40 8.49 17.52 17.50
CA LYS A 40 9.24 17.90 18.71
C LYS A 40 8.42 18.69 19.72
N HIS A 41 7.52 19.55 19.24
CA HIS A 41 6.69 20.41 20.09
C HIS A 41 5.21 20.29 19.73
N ALA A 42 4.34 20.33 20.73
CA ALA A 42 2.90 20.33 20.51
C ALA A 42 2.43 21.52 19.64
N SER A 43 3.06 22.69 19.78
CA SER A 43 2.76 23.88 18.96
C SER A 43 3.11 23.68 17.47
N SER A 44 4.12 22.86 17.16
CA SER A 44 4.49 22.55 15.77
C SER A 44 3.55 21.54 15.10
N TRP A 45 2.60 20.97 15.85
CA TRP A 45 1.64 20.00 15.31
C TRP A 45 0.73 20.60 14.25
N GLU A 46 0.18 21.79 14.49
CA GLU A 46 -0.73 22.45 13.55
C GLU A 46 -0.03 22.74 12.21
N GLY A 47 1.22 23.23 12.27
CA GLY A 47 2.04 23.44 11.08
C GLY A 47 2.42 22.13 10.37
N HIS A 48 2.65 21.05 11.12
CA HIS A 48 2.90 19.73 10.55
C HIS A 48 1.67 19.22 9.77
N VAL A 49 0.47 19.29 10.35
CA VAL A 49 -0.77 18.84 9.71
C VAL A 49 -1.10 19.67 8.47
N GLY A 50 -0.82 20.96 8.47
CA GLY A 50 -1.01 21.84 7.31
C GLY A 50 0.01 21.63 6.18
N SER A 51 1.13 20.95 6.43
CA SER A 51 2.21 20.77 5.46
C SER A 51 1.76 19.94 4.24
N LYS A 52 2.39 20.20 3.08
CA LYS A 52 2.14 19.41 1.86
C LYS A 52 2.45 17.93 2.06
N ALA A 53 3.57 17.64 2.74
CA ALA A 53 4.00 16.28 3.01
C ALA A 53 2.96 15.50 3.83
N HIS A 54 2.37 16.13 4.86
CA HIS A 54 1.32 15.49 5.65
C HIS A 54 0.07 15.21 4.83
N ARG A 55 -0.41 16.19 4.04
CA ARG A 55 -1.61 16.02 3.22
C ARG A 55 -1.49 14.87 2.22
N VAL A 56 -0.33 14.76 1.55
CA VAL A 56 -0.06 13.67 0.61
C VAL A 56 0.02 12.32 1.32
N ASN A 57 0.76 12.25 2.43
CA ASN A 57 0.92 10.99 3.17
C ASN A 57 -0.39 10.53 3.84
N ALA A 58 -1.21 11.46 4.33
CA ALA A 58 -2.51 11.18 4.90
C ALA A 58 -3.50 10.65 3.85
N ALA A 59 -3.48 11.20 2.64
CA ALA A 59 -4.27 10.67 1.52
C ALA A 59 -3.81 9.25 1.15
N ARG A 60 -2.50 9.04 1.00
CA ARG A 60 -1.91 7.73 0.70
C ARG A 60 -2.23 6.68 1.76
N LEU A 61 -2.16 7.04 3.04
CA LEU A 61 -2.46 6.11 4.14
C LEU A 61 -3.92 5.64 4.08
N ARG A 62 -4.87 6.53 3.78
CA ARG A 62 -6.29 6.16 3.65
C ARG A 62 -6.51 5.20 2.49
N GLU A 63 -5.86 5.42 1.34
CA GLU A 63 -5.94 4.50 0.21
C GLU A 63 -5.32 3.13 0.53
N GLU A 64 -4.18 3.12 1.22
CA GLU A 64 -3.52 1.87 1.61
C GLU A 64 -4.35 1.09 2.64
N GLU A 65 -4.96 1.78 3.61
CA GLU A 65 -5.84 1.17 4.60
C GLU A 65 -7.08 0.55 3.93
N GLN A 66 -7.68 1.23 2.96
CA GLN A 66 -8.79 0.67 2.18
C GLN A 66 -8.37 -0.58 1.39
N LYS A 67 -7.20 -0.56 0.74
CA LYS A 67 -6.67 -1.72 0.00
C LYS A 67 -6.39 -2.89 0.92
N ARG A 68 -5.81 -2.65 2.10
CA ARG A 68 -5.56 -3.68 3.12
C ARG A 68 -6.86 -4.25 3.68
N ALA A 69 -7.88 -3.43 3.92
CA ALA A 69 -9.18 -3.88 4.39
C ALA A 69 -9.86 -4.83 3.38
N VAL A 70 -9.75 -4.53 2.08
CA VAL A 70 -10.27 -5.41 1.02
C VAL A 70 -9.46 -6.71 0.92
N HIS A 71 -8.13 -6.62 0.96
CA HIS A 71 -7.26 -7.81 0.89
C HIS A 71 -7.50 -8.76 2.07
N THR A 72 -7.56 -8.22 3.28
CA THR A 72 -7.77 -9.03 4.50
C THR A 72 -9.16 -9.68 4.53
N GLN A 73 -10.19 -9.04 3.98
CA GLN A 73 -11.50 -9.68 3.81
C GLN A 73 -11.44 -10.84 2.82
N ARG A 74 -10.84 -10.62 1.65
CA ARG A 74 -10.68 -11.67 0.63
C ARG A 74 -9.88 -12.88 1.16
N GLU A 75 -8.77 -12.63 1.85
CA GLU A 75 -7.95 -13.69 2.43
C GLU A 75 -8.74 -14.50 3.47
N ARG A 76 -9.53 -13.83 4.32
CA ARG A 76 -10.41 -14.52 5.29
C ARG A 76 -11.46 -15.37 4.60
N GLU A 77 -12.08 -14.86 3.54
CA GLU A 77 -13.06 -15.62 2.75
C GLU A 77 -12.43 -16.85 2.07
N GLU A 78 -11.25 -16.70 1.50
CA GLU A 78 -10.50 -17.79 0.86
C GLU A 78 -10.11 -18.89 1.86
N VAL A 79 -9.63 -18.52 3.06
CA VAL A 79 -9.31 -19.47 4.13
C VAL A 79 -10.55 -20.24 4.59
N VAL A 80 -11.69 -19.55 4.76
CA VAL A 80 -12.96 -20.20 5.14
C VAL A 80 -13.47 -21.12 4.02
N ALA A 81 -13.38 -20.71 2.76
CA ALA A 81 -13.78 -21.52 1.62
C ALA A 81 -12.89 -22.78 1.45
N HIS A 82 -11.59 -22.65 1.68
CA HIS A 82 -10.66 -23.79 1.66
C HIS A 82 -10.89 -24.74 2.82
N ALA A 83 -11.16 -24.21 4.04
CA ALA A 83 -11.51 -25.03 5.20
C ALA A 83 -12.79 -25.86 4.96
N LYS A 84 -13.82 -25.27 4.34
CA LYS A 84 -15.05 -26.00 3.98
C LYS A 84 -14.84 -27.10 2.95
N ARG A 85 -14.02 -26.86 1.91
CA ARG A 85 -13.68 -27.90 0.92
C ARG A 85 -12.91 -29.05 1.54
N LYS A 86 -11.90 -28.75 2.38
CA LYS A 86 -11.10 -29.77 3.06
C LYS A 86 -11.92 -30.62 4.02
N ALA A 87 -12.92 -30.03 4.69
CA ALA A 87 -13.85 -30.78 5.54
C ALA A 87 -14.71 -31.77 4.73
N LYS A 88 -15.22 -31.35 3.56
CA LYS A 88 -16.00 -32.22 2.67
C LYS A 88 -15.15 -33.33 2.03
N GLU A 89 -13.90 -33.04 1.67
CA GLU A 89 -12.99 -34.04 1.12
C GLU A 89 -12.60 -35.10 2.15
N GLN A 90 -12.43 -34.73 3.43
CA GLN A 90 -12.17 -35.70 4.51
C GLN A 90 -13.37 -36.61 4.78
N GLU A 91 -14.59 -36.10 4.64
CA GLU A 91 -15.82 -36.87 4.81
C GLU A 91 -16.00 -37.90 3.66
N GLU A 92 -15.81 -37.47 2.41
CA GLU A 92 -15.85 -38.41 1.27
C GLU A 92 -14.67 -39.40 1.22
N GLU A 93 -13.49 -39.02 1.72
CA GLU A 93 -12.35 -39.94 1.82
C GLU A 93 -12.52 -40.96 2.96
N GLY A 94 -13.24 -40.59 4.03
CA GLY A 94 -13.67 -41.50 5.10
C GLY A 94 -14.60 -42.60 4.58
N GLU A 95 -15.66 -42.21 3.86
CA GLU A 95 -16.62 -43.16 3.28
C GLU A 95 -15.97 -44.06 2.21
N ARG A 96 -15.11 -43.51 1.34
CA ARG A 96 -14.39 -44.32 0.33
C ARG A 96 -13.37 -45.29 0.94
N LYS A 97 -12.80 -45.00 2.11
CA LYS A 97 -11.87 -45.90 2.82
C LYS A 97 -12.60 -47.03 3.53
N GLU A 98 -13.80 -46.79 4.06
CA GLU A 98 -14.64 -47.85 4.66
C GLU A 98 -15.12 -48.86 3.61
N ASP A 99 -15.57 -48.38 2.44
CA ASP A 99 -15.96 -49.25 1.32
C ASP A 99 -14.77 -50.01 0.70
N ARG A 100 -13.60 -49.40 0.65
CA ARG A 100 -12.38 -50.04 0.13
C ARG A 100 -11.79 -51.06 1.11
N ALA A 101 -11.88 -50.83 2.42
CA ALA A 101 -11.45 -51.78 3.44
C ALA A 101 -12.32 -53.07 3.44
N LEU A 102 -13.61 -52.95 3.14
CA LEU A 102 -14.50 -54.10 2.93
C LEU A 102 -14.18 -54.88 1.64
N ALA A 103 -13.71 -54.21 0.58
CA ALA A 103 -13.33 -54.85 -0.68
C ALA A 103 -11.92 -55.48 -0.68
N GLU A 104 -10.98 -54.92 0.09
CA GLU A 104 -9.57 -55.34 0.12
C GLU A 104 -9.34 -56.66 0.87
N ASN A 105 -10.20 -57.01 1.84
CA ASN A 105 -10.13 -58.30 2.53
C ASN A 105 -10.52 -59.49 1.62
N LYS A 106 -10.96 -59.24 0.38
CA LYS A 106 -11.36 -60.26 -0.61
C LYS A 106 -10.39 -60.41 -1.80
N LYS A 107 -9.32 -59.60 -1.91
CA LYS A 107 -8.43 -59.60 -3.09
C LYS A 107 -6.92 -59.73 -2.84
N ARG A 108 -6.48 -60.18 -1.65
CA ARG A 108 -5.06 -60.55 -1.39
C ARG A 108 -4.65 -61.92 -2.00
N ARG A 109 -4.89 -62.11 -3.30
CA ARG A 109 -4.15 -63.06 -4.15
C ARG A 109 -4.01 -62.44 -5.54
N LEU A 110 -2.75 -62.10 -5.90
CA LEU A 110 -2.18 -61.81 -7.24
C LEU A 110 -1.62 -60.39 -7.44
N TYR A 111 -0.27 -60.30 -7.35
CA TYR A 111 0.67 -59.72 -8.34
C TYR A 111 0.59 -58.20 -8.66
N GLU A 112 1.52 -57.33 -8.28
CA GLU A 112 2.94 -57.08 -8.71
C GLU A 112 3.11 -56.22 -9.99
N GLU A 113 3.83 -55.10 -9.80
CA GLU A 113 4.75 -54.36 -10.70
C GLU A 113 4.32 -53.27 -11.72
N HIS A 114 5.13 -52.18 -11.70
CA HIS A 114 5.52 -51.23 -12.77
C HIS A 114 4.45 -50.24 -13.33
N THR A 115 4.65 -48.95 -13.71
CA THR A 115 5.81 -48.05 -14.01
C THR A 115 5.28 -46.61 -14.25
N GLN A 116 5.97 -45.60 -13.71
CA GLN A 116 6.53 -44.38 -14.36
C GLN A 116 5.70 -43.35 -15.19
N HIS A 117 5.81 -42.07 -14.76
CA HIS A 117 5.83 -40.70 -15.37
C HIS A 117 5.57 -40.44 -16.89
N PRO A 118 5.09 -39.23 -17.29
CA PRO A 118 5.98 -38.06 -17.49
C PRO A 118 5.40 -36.63 -17.26
N LEU A 119 6.33 -35.66 -17.28
CA LEU A 119 6.27 -34.22 -16.94
C LEU A 119 5.48 -33.33 -17.93
N PRO A 120 4.93 -32.17 -17.50
CA PRO A 120 4.45 -31.14 -18.42
C PRO A 120 5.50 -30.03 -18.67
N THR A 121 5.54 -29.61 -19.93
CA THR A 121 6.30 -28.51 -20.52
C THR A 121 5.91 -27.15 -19.94
N ARG A 122 6.90 -26.31 -19.62
CA ARG A 122 6.73 -24.91 -19.22
C ARG A 122 6.20 -24.08 -20.40
N GLU A 123 4.96 -23.64 -20.32
CA GLU A 123 4.47 -22.51 -21.10
C GLU A 123 4.93 -21.21 -20.43
N SER A 124 5.69 -20.41 -21.17
CA SER A 124 6.12 -19.07 -20.76
C SER A 124 4.94 -18.11 -20.86
N SER A 125 4.19 -17.98 -19.77
CA SER A 125 3.24 -16.90 -19.57
C SER A 125 3.98 -15.59 -19.30
N GLY A 126 3.77 -14.60 -20.18
CA GLY A 126 4.04 -13.19 -19.88
C GLY A 126 5.32 -12.66 -20.52
N PHE A 127 5.12 -11.80 -21.52
CA PHE A 127 6.09 -10.95 -22.23
C PHE A 127 6.76 -11.56 -23.49
N PRO A 128 6.58 -10.95 -24.68
CA PRO A 128 7.33 -11.31 -25.88
C PRO A 128 8.83 -11.17 -25.62
N ALA A 129 9.61 -12.20 -25.99
CA ALA A 129 11.06 -12.23 -25.80
C ALA A 129 11.79 -11.05 -26.45
N ASP A 130 11.15 -10.37 -27.41
CA ASP A 130 11.74 -9.29 -28.22
C ASP A 130 11.34 -7.86 -27.80
N PHE A 131 10.66 -7.66 -26.67
CA PHE A 131 10.28 -6.31 -26.24
C PHE A 131 11.49 -5.42 -25.88
N PHE A 132 12.56 -6.00 -25.33
CA PHE A 132 13.77 -5.27 -24.93
C PHE A 132 14.89 -5.29 -25.98
N SER A 133 14.67 -5.96 -27.11
CA SER A 133 15.66 -6.06 -28.20
C SER A 133 15.62 -4.86 -29.16
N ASP A 134 14.59 -4.01 -29.08
CA ASP A 134 14.44 -2.83 -29.92
C ASP A 134 15.23 -1.63 -29.36
N ALA A 135 16.51 -1.56 -29.72
CA ALA A 135 17.41 -0.45 -29.35
C ALA A 135 16.91 0.93 -29.80
N SER A 136 15.94 1.01 -30.72
CA SER A 136 15.34 2.28 -31.15
C SER A 136 14.30 2.85 -30.17
N LYS A 137 13.81 2.06 -29.19
CA LYS A 137 12.96 2.53 -28.08
C LYS A 137 13.73 2.77 -26.78
N ALA A 138 15.04 2.52 -26.76
CA ALA A 138 15.83 2.77 -25.56
C ALA A 138 15.86 4.28 -25.26
N PRO A 139 15.50 4.72 -24.04
CA PRO A 139 15.65 6.12 -23.66
C PRO A 139 17.13 6.52 -23.74
N PRO A 140 17.45 7.77 -24.14
CA PRO A 140 18.83 8.22 -24.24
C PRO A 140 19.52 8.12 -22.87
N PRO A 141 20.80 7.71 -22.83
CA PRO A 141 21.52 7.63 -21.57
C PRO A 141 21.63 9.03 -20.95
N PRO A 142 21.48 9.15 -19.62
CA PRO A 142 21.69 10.43 -18.94
C PRO A 142 23.14 10.86 -19.17
N SER A 143 23.32 12.09 -19.67
CA SER A 143 24.64 12.71 -19.81
C SER A 143 25.22 12.93 -18.41
N TYR A 144 26.22 12.12 -18.06
CA TYR A 144 27.01 12.30 -16.85
C TYR A 144 28.06 13.40 -17.07
N ASP A 145 27.61 14.65 -17.13
CA ASP A 145 28.49 15.80 -16.88
C ASP A 145 28.07 16.39 -15.54
N ARG A 146 28.70 15.86 -14.49
CA ARG A 146 28.71 16.47 -13.17
C ARG A 146 30.15 16.85 -12.87
N GLU A 147 30.54 18.02 -13.37
CA GLU A 147 31.63 18.79 -12.78
C GLU A 147 31.05 20.11 -12.28
N ASP A 148 31.39 20.40 -11.03
CA ASP A 148 31.11 21.62 -10.26
C ASP A 148 31.23 22.90 -11.10
N SER A 149 30.14 23.65 -11.24
CA SER A 149 30.21 25.11 -11.38
C SER A 149 28.88 25.71 -10.93
N GLU A 150 28.97 26.48 -9.86
CA GLU A 150 28.06 27.56 -9.52
C GLU A 150 27.53 28.31 -10.76
N GLY A 151 26.20 28.49 -10.77
CA GLY A 151 25.40 29.42 -11.58
C GLY A 151 25.90 29.84 -12.96
N GLU A 152 25.34 29.26 -14.01
CA GLU A 152 25.01 30.01 -15.23
C GLU A 152 23.84 29.33 -15.96
N VAL A 153 22.96 30.17 -16.46
CA VAL A 153 21.64 29.95 -17.04
C VAL A 153 21.65 29.12 -18.33
N ILE A 154 20.93 27.99 -18.34
CA ILE A 154 20.47 27.38 -19.60
C ILE A 154 19.05 27.90 -19.85
N ALA A 155 18.97 28.85 -20.78
CA ALA A 155 17.74 29.50 -21.20
C ALA A 155 16.72 28.50 -21.75
N ALA A 156 15.63 28.28 -21.00
CA ALA A 156 14.38 27.76 -21.54
C ALA A 156 13.59 28.92 -22.16
N PRO A 157 12.91 28.75 -23.31
CA PRO A 157 12.01 29.77 -23.82
C PRO A 157 10.88 30.00 -22.80
N SER A 158 10.85 31.21 -22.25
CA SER A 158 9.80 31.73 -21.39
C SER A 158 8.46 31.73 -22.12
N ALA A 159 7.69 30.66 -21.94
CA ALA A 159 6.27 30.58 -22.30
C ALA A 159 5.37 30.41 -21.05
N ALA A 160 5.84 30.83 -19.87
CA ALA A 160 5.18 30.58 -18.59
C ALA A 160 4.57 31.84 -17.94
N SER A 161 4.19 32.86 -18.72
CA SER A 161 3.41 34.01 -18.21
C SER A 161 2.04 34.19 -18.88
N ALA A 162 1.66 33.31 -19.81
CA ALA A 162 0.34 33.34 -20.44
C ALA A 162 -0.71 32.44 -19.73
N GLY A 163 -0.26 31.48 -18.92
CA GLY A 163 -1.14 30.50 -18.28
C GLY A 163 -1.92 31.00 -17.05
N SER A 164 -1.41 32.00 -16.32
CA SER A 164 -2.12 32.56 -15.14
C SER A 164 -3.42 33.25 -15.55
N ASN A 165 -3.37 34.03 -16.63
CA ASN A 165 -4.53 34.79 -17.11
C ASN A 165 -5.60 33.89 -17.74
N ALA A 166 -5.20 32.73 -18.30
CA ALA A 166 -6.16 31.78 -18.88
C ALA A 166 -7.01 31.09 -17.80
N VAL A 167 -6.38 30.68 -16.70
CA VAL A 167 -7.07 30.01 -15.58
C VAL A 167 -8.00 30.99 -14.84
N ASP A 168 -7.61 32.25 -14.72
CA ASP A 168 -8.45 33.28 -14.08
C ASP A 168 -9.71 33.60 -14.90
N LEU A 169 -9.61 33.64 -16.22
CA LEU A 169 -10.77 33.87 -17.10
C LEU A 169 -11.78 32.70 -17.08
N GLU A 170 -11.28 31.46 -17.06
CA GLU A 170 -12.12 30.28 -16.92
C GLU A 170 -12.84 30.23 -15.56
N TRP A 171 -12.16 30.68 -14.50
CA TRP A 171 -12.74 30.79 -13.17
C TRP A 171 -13.85 31.84 -13.10
N GLU A 172 -13.68 33.02 -13.70
CA GLU A 172 -14.70 34.07 -13.73
C GLU A 172 -15.95 33.63 -14.52
N ALA A 173 -15.76 32.97 -15.66
CA ALA A 173 -16.87 32.43 -16.46
C ALA A 173 -17.69 31.40 -15.66
N PHE A 174 -16.99 30.52 -14.92
CA PHE A 174 -17.64 29.56 -14.03
C PHE A 174 -18.43 30.23 -12.90
N GLN A 175 -17.89 31.29 -12.29
CA GLN A 175 -18.62 32.03 -11.25
C GLN A 175 -19.90 32.68 -11.78
N GLN A 176 -19.90 33.19 -13.01
CA GLN A 176 -21.09 33.80 -13.62
C GLN A 176 -22.17 32.78 -13.98
N ASP A 177 -21.79 31.56 -14.35
CA ASP A 177 -22.74 30.48 -14.69
C ASP A 177 -23.43 29.89 -13.45
N VAL A 178 -22.70 29.78 -12.34
CA VAL A 178 -23.22 29.16 -11.10
C VAL A 178 -24.05 30.11 -10.24
N LEU A 179 -23.85 31.42 -10.35
CA LEU A 179 -24.50 32.43 -9.50
C LEU A 179 -25.70 33.13 -10.15
N ASN A 180 -26.11 32.72 -11.37
CA ASN A 180 -27.34 33.18 -12.03
C ASN A 180 -28.48 32.17 -11.89
#